data_AF-A0AAW2LB01-F1
#
_entry.id   AF-A0AAW2LB01-F1
#
_cell.length_a   1.000
_cell.length_b   1.000
_cell.length_c   1.000
_cell.angle_alpha   90.00
_cell.angle_beta   90.00
_cell.angle_gamma   90.00
#
_symmetry.space_group_name_H-M   'P 1'
#
loop_
_entity.id
_entity.type
_entity.pdbx_description
1 polymer ?
#
loop_
_entity_poly.entity_id
_entity_poly.type
_entity_poly.pdbx_seq_one_letter_code
_entity_poly.pdbx_strand_id
1 'polypeptide(L)'
;MAEFPLDPPLSKMLLASVDLGCSDEILTIIAMIQTGNIFYRPREKQAQADQKRAKFFQAEGDHLTLLAVYEAWKAKNFSGPWCFENFIQARSLRRAQDVRKQLLSIMDKKDPQEGYRTLVENQPVYIHPSSALFQRQPDWVIYHELVMTTKEYMREVTVVDPKWLVELAPRFFKVADPTKMSKRKRQERIEPLYDRYHEPNSWRLSKRRA
;
A
#
# COMPACT_ATOMS: atom_id res chain seq x y z
N MET A 1 8.90 -4.07 1.46
CA MET A 1 8.77 -2.95 2.45
C MET A 1 9.41 -1.64 1.94
N ALA A 2 9.88 -1.62 0.70
CA ALA A 2 10.79 -0.63 0.14
C ALA A 2 10.16 0.46 -0.73
N GLU A 3 8.97 0.17 -1.22
CA GLU A 3 8.25 1.05 -2.14
C GLU A 3 7.69 2.25 -1.40
N PHE A 4 7.43 2.09 -0.10
CA PHE A 4 6.92 3.15 0.75
C PHE A 4 8.07 3.93 1.40
N PRO A 5 8.08 5.27 1.33
CA PRO A 5 9.00 6.14 2.08
C PRO A 5 8.56 6.22 3.56
N LEU A 6 8.44 5.06 4.21
CA LEU A 6 7.98 4.87 5.58
C LEU A 6 9.01 4.04 6.36
N ASP A 7 8.99 4.19 7.68
CA ASP A 7 9.77 3.31 8.55
C ASP A 7 9.28 1.85 8.40
N PRO A 8 10.18 0.85 8.49
CA PRO A 8 9.83 -0.56 8.33
C PRO A 8 8.59 -1.04 9.11
N PRO A 9 8.36 -0.69 10.39
CA PRO A 9 7.15 -1.10 11.10
C PRO A 9 5.86 -0.50 10.49
N LEU A 10 5.90 0.75 10.03
CA LEU A 10 4.75 1.41 9.40
C LEU A 10 4.48 0.83 8.01
N SER A 11 5.52 0.53 7.23
CA SER A 11 5.40 -0.20 5.97
C SER A 11 4.74 -1.57 6.16
N LYS A 12 5.09 -2.29 7.24
CA LYS A 12 4.46 -3.59 7.56
C LYS A 12 2.98 -3.42 7.88
N MET A 13 2.65 -2.41 8.68
CA MET A 13 1.29 -2.12 9.10
C MET A 13 0.41 -1.78 7.90
N LEU A 14 0.92 -0.96 6.96
CA LEU A 14 0.19 -0.63 5.73
C LEU A 14 -0.06 -1.87 4.86
N LEU A 15 0.96 -2.71 4.64
CA LEU A 15 0.79 -3.94 3.86
C LEU A 15 -0.22 -4.91 4.50
N ALA A 16 -0.12 -5.13 5.82
CA ALA A 16 -1.05 -6.00 6.54
C ALA A 16 -2.49 -5.46 6.57
N SER A 17 -2.67 -4.14 6.53
CA SER A 17 -4.00 -3.51 6.52
C SER A 17 -4.81 -3.81 5.25
N VAL A 18 -4.13 -4.13 4.14
CA VAL A 18 -4.78 -4.55 2.88
C VAL A 18 -5.45 -5.89 3.06
N ASP A 19 -4.76 -6.86 3.68
CA ASP A 19 -5.29 -8.20 3.95
C ASP A 19 -6.47 -8.17 4.95
N LEU A 20 -6.50 -7.17 5.83
CA LEU A 20 -7.52 -6.98 6.86
C LEU A 20 -8.68 -6.06 6.43
N GLY A 21 -8.61 -5.45 5.24
CA GLY A 21 -9.66 -4.58 4.70
C GLY A 21 -9.81 -3.22 5.39
N CYS A 22 -8.79 -2.75 6.13
CA CYS A 22 -8.78 -1.47 6.86
C CYS A 22 -7.68 -0.51 6.36
N SER A 23 -7.34 -0.61 5.07
CA SER A 23 -6.22 0.11 4.48
C SER A 23 -6.44 1.62 4.40
N ASP A 24 -7.67 2.10 4.24
CA ASP A 24 -7.95 3.54 4.15
C ASP A 24 -7.69 4.26 5.49
N GLU A 25 -8.14 3.67 6.58
CA GLU A 25 -7.97 4.16 7.94
C GLU A 25 -6.49 4.12 8.33
N ILE A 26 -5.81 3.00 8.08
CA ILE A 26 -4.39 2.83 8.40
C ILE A 26 -3.53 3.81 7.59
N LEU A 27 -3.86 4.07 6.33
CA LEU A 27 -3.16 5.05 5.50
C LEU A 27 -3.30 6.46 6.09
N THR A 28 -4.48 6.81 6.62
CA THR A 28 -4.68 8.09 7.34
C THR A 28 -3.82 8.13 8.62
N ILE A 29 -3.86 7.07 9.43
CA ILE A 29 -3.12 7.00 10.70
C ILE A 29 -1.61 7.15 10.45
N ILE A 30 -1.06 6.43 9.46
CA ILE A 30 0.36 6.50 9.11
C ILE A 30 0.74 7.91 8.64
N ALA A 31 -0.09 8.54 7.81
CA ALA A 31 0.15 9.90 7.34
C ALA A 31 0.17 10.90 8.51
N MET A 32 -0.73 10.74 9.48
CA MET A 32 -0.78 11.58 10.68
C MET A 32 0.45 11.37 11.57
N ILE A 33 0.88 10.12 11.79
CA ILE A 33 2.09 9.79 12.56
C ILE A 33 3.33 10.43 11.93
N GLN A 34 3.50 10.35 10.60
CA GLN A 34 4.66 10.94 9.92
C GLN A 34 4.75 12.46 10.03
N THR A 35 3.62 13.15 10.21
CA THR A 35 3.62 14.62 10.38
C THR A 35 3.99 15.09 11.78
N GLY A 36 4.03 14.19 12.76
CA GLY A 36 4.32 14.50 14.15
C GLY A 36 3.15 15.17 14.86
N ASN A 37 3.46 15.99 15.87
CA ASN A 37 2.42 16.55 16.75
C ASN A 37 1.55 17.59 16.03
N ILE A 38 0.26 17.29 15.92
CA ILE A 38 -0.75 18.14 15.29
C ILE A 38 -1.37 19.16 16.25
N PHE A 39 -1.33 18.93 17.56
CA PHE A 39 -1.95 19.78 18.55
C PHE A 39 -0.99 20.86 19.02
N TYR A 40 -1.47 22.08 19.21
CA TYR A 40 -0.70 23.15 19.86
C TYR A 40 -1.42 23.64 21.11
N ARG A 41 -0.67 23.94 22.18
CA ARG A 41 -1.22 24.26 23.50
C ARG A 41 -0.66 25.61 24.00
N PRO A 42 -1.28 26.75 23.66
CA PRO A 42 -0.85 28.06 24.12
C PRO A 42 -0.96 28.19 25.64
N ARG A 43 0.01 28.84 26.31
CA ARG A 43 0.03 28.99 27.78
C ARG A 43 -1.22 29.68 28.34
N GLU A 44 -1.77 30.65 27.61
CA GLU A 44 -2.95 31.42 28.04
C GLU A 44 -4.28 30.66 27.86
N LYS A 45 -4.31 29.68 26.95
CA LYS A 45 -5.54 28.99 26.53
C LYS A 45 -5.46 27.47 26.74
N GLN A 46 -4.66 27.02 27.69
CA GLN A 46 -4.43 25.59 27.94
C GLN A 46 -5.74 24.82 28.20
N ALA A 47 -6.59 25.33 29.10
CA ALA A 47 -7.86 24.69 29.43
C ALA A 47 -8.80 24.57 28.22
N GLN A 48 -8.85 25.57 27.35
CA GLN A 48 -9.66 25.52 26.13
C GLN A 48 -9.10 24.53 25.12
N ALA A 49 -7.78 24.50 24.94
CA ALA A 49 -7.11 23.54 24.04
C ALA A 49 -7.34 22.09 24.52
N ASP A 50 -7.21 21.84 25.82
CA ASP A 50 -7.43 20.52 26.41
C ASP A 50 -8.90 20.09 26.28
N GLN A 51 -9.85 21.00 26.49
CA GLN A 51 -11.28 20.73 26.29
C GLN A 51 -11.61 20.39 24.83
N LYS A 52 -11.03 21.11 23.87
CA LYS A 52 -11.23 20.83 22.44
C LYS A 52 -10.59 19.51 22.03
N ARG A 53 -9.39 19.23 22.52
CA ARG A 53 -8.68 17.96 22.28
C ARG A 53 -9.44 16.76 22.83
N ALA A 54 -10.01 16.89 24.04
CA ALA A 54 -10.79 15.83 24.67
C ALA A 54 -12.02 15.40 23.86
N LYS A 55 -12.56 16.26 22.98
CA LYS A 55 -13.68 15.90 22.09
C LYS A 55 -13.34 14.84 21.05
N PHE A 56 -12.06 14.68 20.73
CA PHE A 56 -11.59 13.73 19.74
C PHE A 56 -11.04 12.45 20.37
N PHE A 57 -10.98 12.38 21.70
CA PHE A 57 -10.44 11.23 22.41
C PHE A 57 -11.31 10.00 22.18
N GLN A 58 -10.70 9.00 21.56
CA GLN A 58 -11.27 7.67 21.41
C GLN A 58 -10.77 6.78 22.54
N ALA A 59 -11.68 6.05 23.18
CA ALA A 59 -11.34 5.16 24.30
C ALA A 59 -10.45 4.00 23.84
N GLU A 60 -10.53 3.61 22.57
CA GLU A 60 -9.77 2.48 22.03
C GLU A 60 -8.33 2.87 21.63
N GLY A 61 -7.98 4.16 21.60
CA GLY A 61 -6.57 4.58 21.56
C GLY A 61 -6.24 5.90 20.87
N ASP A 62 -4.98 6.32 21.03
CA ASP A 62 -4.46 7.58 20.49
C ASP A 62 -4.37 7.60 18.95
N HIS A 63 -4.07 6.46 18.32
CA HIS A 63 -4.04 6.36 16.86
C HIS A 63 -5.43 6.61 16.24
N LEU A 64 -6.49 6.14 16.90
CA LEU A 64 -7.87 6.39 16.48
C LEU A 64 -8.31 7.82 16.75
N THR A 65 -7.76 8.45 17.79
CA THR A 65 -7.91 9.89 18.02
C THR A 65 -7.35 10.70 16.84
N LEU A 66 -6.18 10.31 16.29
CA LEU A 66 -5.62 10.96 15.10
C LEU A 66 -6.51 10.79 13.86
N LEU A 67 -7.07 9.59 13.67
CA LEU A 67 -8.02 9.30 12.60
C LEU A 67 -9.27 10.20 12.73
N ALA A 68 -9.87 10.25 13.91
CA ALA A 68 -11.06 11.06 14.18
C ALA A 68 -10.84 12.56 13.92
N VAL A 69 -9.66 13.09 14.26
CA VAL A 69 -9.30 14.48 13.95
C VAL A 69 -9.23 14.71 12.44
N TYR A 70 -8.59 13.81 11.70
CA TYR A 70 -8.46 13.94 10.25
C TYR A 70 -9.82 13.85 9.54
N GLU A 71 -10.67 12.92 9.97
CA GLU A 71 -12.04 12.77 9.46
C GLU A 71 -12.91 13.99 9.75
N ALA A 72 -12.83 14.54 10.96
CA ALA A 72 -13.55 15.75 11.32
C ALA A 72 -13.09 16.96 10.48
N TRP A 73 -11.79 17.07 10.20
CA TRP A 73 -11.24 18.09 9.31
C TRP A 73 -11.70 17.93 7.86
N LYS A 74 -11.69 16.68 7.36
CA LYS A 74 -12.19 16.31 6.02
C LYS A 74 -13.68 16.65 5.87
N ALA A 75 -14.50 16.33 6.88
CA ALA A 75 -15.93 16.66 6.89
C ALA A 75 -16.21 18.17 6.89
N LYS A 76 -15.24 18.99 7.31
CA LYS A 76 -15.29 20.45 7.25
C LYS A 76 -14.57 21.02 6.03
N ASN A 77 -14.45 20.24 4.95
CA ASN A 77 -13.85 20.64 3.67
C ASN A 77 -12.44 21.21 3.81
N PHE A 78 -11.62 20.61 4.69
CA PHE A 78 -10.24 21.03 4.90
C PHE A 78 -10.08 22.49 5.37
N SER A 79 -11.08 22.99 6.11
CA SER A 79 -11.16 24.37 6.58
C SER A 79 -9.99 24.76 7.48
N GLY A 80 -9.30 25.86 7.12
CA GLY A 80 -8.26 26.49 7.95
C GLY A 80 -8.81 27.12 9.25
N PRO A 81 -9.91 27.89 9.20
CA PRO A 81 -10.56 28.41 10.41
C PRO A 81 -10.94 27.32 11.42
N TRP A 82 -11.42 26.17 10.94
CA TRP A 82 -11.75 25.04 11.80
C TRP A 82 -10.53 24.53 12.57
N CYS A 83 -9.34 24.49 11.95
CA CYS A 83 -8.11 24.10 12.64
C CYS A 83 -7.77 25.06 13.78
N PHE A 84 -7.93 26.37 13.55
CA PHE A 84 -7.68 27.40 14.55
C PHE A 84 -8.63 27.27 15.76
N GLU A 85 -9.92 27.04 15.50
CA GLU A 85 -10.94 26.87 16.56
C GLU A 85 -10.77 25.60 17.41
N ASN A 86 -10.05 24.60 16.89
CA ASN A 86 -9.80 23.32 17.55
C ASN A 86 -8.36 23.15 18.04
N PHE A 87 -7.54 24.21 17.99
CA PHE A 87 -6.14 24.19 18.42
C PHE A 87 -5.29 23.14 17.67
N ILE A 88 -5.56 22.99 16.37
CA ILE A 88 -4.84 22.07 15.48
C ILE A 88 -3.98 22.87 14.49
N GLN A 89 -2.76 22.39 14.24
CA GLN A 89 -1.84 22.99 13.29
C GLN A 89 -2.27 22.66 11.85
N ALA A 90 -2.87 23.64 11.17
CA ALA A 90 -3.34 23.48 9.78
C ALA A 90 -2.22 23.06 8.81
N ARG A 91 -0.98 23.53 9.03
CA ARG A 91 0.18 23.15 8.23
C ARG A 91 0.50 21.66 8.35
N SER A 92 0.41 21.10 9.57
CA SER A 92 0.66 19.68 9.82
C SER A 92 -0.41 18.81 9.17
N LEU A 93 -1.69 19.21 9.24
CA LEU A 93 -2.78 18.49 8.57
C LEU A 93 -2.66 18.52 7.04
N ARG A 94 -2.27 19.66 6.45
CA ARG A 94 -2.00 19.73 5.00
C ARG A 94 -0.85 18.82 4.60
N ARG A 95 0.24 18.83 5.37
CA ARG A 95 1.36 17.90 5.15
C ARG A 95 0.90 16.44 5.25
N ALA A 96 0.01 16.11 6.18
CA ALA A 96 -0.53 14.76 6.34
C ALA A 96 -1.39 14.38 5.13
N GLN A 97 -2.17 15.32 4.59
CA GLN A 97 -2.91 15.13 3.35
C GLN A 97 -1.99 14.86 2.15
N ASP A 98 -0.87 15.59 2.03
CA ASP A 98 0.09 15.38 0.94
C ASP A 98 0.78 14.02 1.06
N VAL A 99 1.21 13.64 2.27
CA VAL A 99 1.76 12.30 2.57
C VAL A 99 0.73 11.22 2.25
N ARG A 100 -0.52 11.38 2.68
CA ARG A 100 -1.62 10.44 2.40
C ARG A 100 -1.80 10.25 0.89
N LYS A 101 -1.85 11.34 0.11
CA LYS A 101 -1.94 11.28 -1.36
C LYS A 101 -0.74 10.58 -1.99
N GLN A 102 0.47 10.85 -1.50
CA GLN A 102 1.68 10.20 -1.98
C GLN A 102 1.66 8.69 -1.72
N LEU A 103 1.30 8.28 -0.50
CA LEU A 103 1.20 6.86 -0.15
C LEU A 103 0.13 6.15 -0.95
N LEU A 104 -1.05 6.77 -1.12
CA LEU A 104 -2.11 6.23 -1.97
C LEU A 104 -1.62 6.06 -3.41
N SER A 105 -0.93 7.07 -3.97
CA SER A 105 -0.36 6.96 -5.31
C SER A 105 0.69 5.86 -5.43
N ILE A 106 1.44 5.55 -4.36
CA ILE A 106 2.41 4.44 -4.35
C ILE A 106 1.67 3.10 -4.26
N MET A 107 0.61 3.00 -3.44
CA MET A 107 -0.22 1.80 -3.36
C MET A 107 -0.93 1.48 -4.68
N ASP A 108 -1.38 2.52 -5.41
CA ASP A 108 -2.00 2.38 -6.73
C ASP A 108 -0.96 2.06 -7.82
N LYS A 109 0.30 2.49 -7.62
CA LYS A 109 1.43 2.11 -8.48
C LYS A 109 1.86 0.69 -8.14
N LYS A 110 1.12 -0.30 -8.66
CA LYS A 110 1.67 -1.64 -8.90
C LYS A 110 3.02 -1.50 -9.59
N ASP A 111 4.03 -2.19 -9.08
CA ASP A 111 5.37 -2.17 -9.62
C ASP A 111 5.33 -2.56 -11.12
N PRO A 112 5.64 -1.65 -12.05
CA PRO A 112 5.64 -1.98 -13.48
C PRO A 112 6.71 -3.00 -13.85
N GLN A 113 7.63 -3.32 -12.93
CA GLN A 113 8.70 -4.29 -13.13
C GLN A 113 8.27 -5.74 -12.88
N GLU A 114 7.20 -5.98 -12.13
CA GLU A 114 6.59 -7.31 -12.10
C GLU A 114 5.73 -7.49 -13.35
N GLY A 115 6.40 -7.86 -14.45
CA GLY A 115 5.71 -8.40 -15.61
C GLY A 115 4.78 -9.54 -15.20
N TYR A 116 3.75 -9.76 -16.01
CA TYR A 116 2.85 -10.89 -15.86
C TYR A 116 3.62 -12.21 -16.00
N ARG A 117 3.07 -13.30 -15.46
CA ARG A 117 3.62 -14.64 -15.67
C ARG A 117 2.58 -15.55 -16.30
N THR A 118 2.99 -16.31 -17.30
CA THR A 118 2.12 -17.33 -17.90
C THR A 118 1.84 -18.44 -16.90
N LEU A 119 0.62 -18.99 -16.93
CA LEU A 119 0.21 -20.03 -15.97
C LEU A 119 0.92 -21.38 -16.20
N VAL A 120 1.29 -21.67 -17.44
CA VAL A 120 1.87 -22.96 -17.84
C VAL A 120 3.38 -22.97 -17.66
N GLU A 121 4.06 -21.97 -18.22
CA GLU A 121 5.52 -21.93 -18.31
C GLU A 121 6.15 -20.98 -17.29
N ASN A 122 5.34 -20.19 -16.57
CA ASN A 122 5.80 -19.17 -15.62
C ASN A 122 6.79 -18.18 -16.26
N GLN A 123 6.59 -17.93 -17.56
CA GLN A 123 7.42 -17.06 -18.37
C GLN A 123 7.04 -15.58 -18.13
N PRO A 124 8.01 -14.67 -17.98
CA PRO A 124 7.74 -13.26 -17.76
C PRO A 124 7.28 -12.58 -19.05
N VAL A 125 6.05 -12.06 -19.03
CA VAL A 125 5.39 -11.43 -20.18
C VAL A 125 4.82 -10.06 -19.79
N TYR A 126 4.66 -9.17 -20.77
CA TYR A 126 4.23 -7.78 -20.53
C TYR A 126 3.01 -7.46 -21.39
N ILE A 127 2.17 -6.51 -20.96
CA ILE A 127 1.10 -6.01 -21.82
C ILE A 127 1.72 -5.17 -22.94
N HIS A 128 1.35 -5.44 -24.19
CA HIS A 128 1.82 -4.64 -25.32
C HIS A 128 1.36 -3.17 -25.20
N PRO A 129 2.21 -2.16 -25.53
CA PRO A 129 1.85 -0.74 -25.40
C PRO A 129 0.61 -0.31 -26.19
N SER A 130 0.26 -1.04 -27.26
CA SER A 130 -0.94 -0.76 -28.06
C SER A 130 -2.25 -1.25 -27.40
N SER A 131 -2.18 -2.00 -26.31
CA SER A 131 -3.36 -2.55 -25.64
C SER A 131 -4.05 -1.48 -24.79
N ALA A 132 -5.38 -1.45 -24.81
CA ALA A 132 -6.18 -0.55 -23.97
C ALA A 132 -5.94 -0.77 -22.46
N LEU A 133 -5.42 -1.94 -22.08
CA LEU A 133 -5.13 -2.30 -20.68
C LEU A 133 -3.71 -1.95 -20.22
N PHE A 134 -2.88 -1.34 -21.08
CA PHE A 134 -1.48 -1.02 -20.76
C PHE A 134 -1.32 -0.17 -19.49
N GLN A 135 -2.23 0.78 -19.26
CA GLN A 135 -2.21 1.65 -18.06
C GLN A 135 -3.00 1.10 -16.87
N ARG A 136 -3.87 0.11 -17.06
CA ARG A 136 -4.83 -0.34 -16.05
C ARG A 136 -4.36 -1.54 -15.22
N GLN A 137 -3.34 -2.25 -15.69
CA GLN A 137 -2.64 -3.37 -15.03
C GLN A 137 -3.53 -4.26 -14.11
N PRO A 138 -4.56 -4.92 -14.68
CA PRO A 138 -5.43 -5.86 -13.96
C PRO A 138 -4.64 -7.06 -13.40
N ASP A 139 -5.13 -7.72 -12.35
CA ASP A 139 -4.44 -8.87 -11.74
C ASP A 139 -4.36 -10.11 -12.64
N TRP A 140 -5.45 -10.39 -13.36
CA TRP A 140 -5.61 -11.58 -14.20
C TRP A 140 -6.08 -11.20 -15.60
N VAL A 141 -5.41 -11.77 -16.59
CA VAL A 141 -5.69 -11.51 -18.00
C VAL A 141 -5.62 -12.75 -18.86
N ILE A 142 -6.38 -12.74 -19.94
CA ILE A 142 -6.24 -13.65 -21.08
C ILE A 142 -5.69 -12.85 -22.25
N TYR A 143 -4.77 -13.45 -23.01
CA TYR A 143 -4.20 -12.87 -24.22
C TYR A 143 -4.48 -13.78 -25.42
N HIS A 144 -4.57 -13.19 -26.62
CA HIS A 144 -4.75 -13.95 -27.86
C HIS A 144 -3.42 -14.38 -28.48
N GLU A 145 -2.45 -13.47 -28.49
CA GLU A 145 -1.16 -13.66 -29.15
C GLU A 145 -0.03 -13.21 -28.24
N LEU A 146 1.09 -13.95 -28.30
CA LEU A 146 2.35 -13.57 -27.65
C LEU A 146 3.37 -13.19 -28.72
N VAL A 147 3.81 -11.92 -28.69
CA VAL A 147 4.81 -11.40 -29.62
C VAL A 147 6.18 -11.40 -28.95
N MET A 148 7.09 -12.19 -29.50
CA MET A 148 8.48 -12.27 -29.03
C MET A 148 9.31 -11.14 -29.65
N THR A 149 9.81 -10.22 -28.82
CA THR A 149 10.76 -9.17 -29.22
C THR A 149 11.94 -9.12 -28.24
N THR A 150 12.44 -7.93 -27.89
CA THR A 150 13.37 -7.74 -26.76
C THR A 150 12.74 -8.10 -25.42
N LYS A 151 11.41 -7.97 -25.34
CA LYS A 151 10.55 -8.49 -24.27
C LYS A 151 9.37 -9.21 -24.91
N GLU A 152 8.78 -10.15 -24.20
CA GLU A 152 7.59 -10.85 -24.65
C GLU A 152 6.35 -10.04 -24.31
N TYR A 153 5.55 -9.73 -25.34
CA TYR A 153 4.37 -8.88 -25.20
C TYR A 153 3.10 -9.64 -25.54
N MET A 154 2.12 -9.55 -24.65
CA MET A 154 0.76 -10.02 -24.85
C MET A 154 -0.04 -9.01 -25.68
N ARG A 155 -0.66 -9.48 -26.76
CA ARG A 155 -1.62 -8.72 -27.58
C ARG A 155 -3.05 -9.21 -27.36
N GLU A 156 -4.00 -8.29 -27.57
CA GLU A 156 -5.44 -8.52 -27.42
C GLU A 156 -5.77 -9.07 -26.03
N VAL A 157 -5.41 -8.26 -25.03
CA VAL A 157 -5.51 -8.63 -23.62
C VAL A 157 -6.90 -8.29 -23.10
N THR A 158 -7.54 -9.24 -22.40
CA THR A 158 -8.86 -9.07 -21.76
C THR A 158 -8.77 -9.43 -20.28
N VAL A 159 -9.47 -8.68 -19.43
CA VAL A 159 -9.56 -8.95 -17.98
C VAL A 159 -10.41 -10.19 -17.74
N VAL A 160 -9.97 -11.06 -16.83
CA VAL A 160 -10.73 -12.27 -16.46
C VAL A 160 -10.78 -12.45 -14.94
N ASP A 161 -11.88 -12.96 -14.41
CA ASP A 161 -11.93 -13.48 -13.04
C ASP A 161 -11.40 -14.94 -13.04
N PRO A 162 -10.39 -15.29 -12.21
CA PRO A 162 -9.87 -16.65 -12.14
C PRO A 162 -10.93 -17.73 -11.81
N LYS A 163 -12.05 -17.36 -11.17
CA LYS A 163 -13.15 -18.31 -10.88
C LYS A 163 -13.74 -18.91 -12.16
N TRP A 164 -13.89 -18.10 -13.21
CA TRP A 164 -14.48 -18.53 -14.48
C TRP A 164 -13.63 -19.60 -15.17
N LEU A 165 -12.30 -19.53 -15.03
CA LEU A 165 -11.39 -20.52 -15.58
C LEU A 165 -11.55 -21.90 -14.91
N VAL A 166 -11.74 -21.90 -13.59
CA VAL A 166 -11.98 -23.14 -12.83
C VAL A 166 -13.33 -23.75 -13.18
N GLU A 167 -14.37 -22.92 -13.37
CA GLU A 167 -15.70 -23.37 -13.77
C GLU A 167 -15.71 -23.94 -15.20
N LEU A 168 -15.06 -23.26 -16.16
CA LEU A 168 -15.05 -23.65 -17.57
C LEU A 168 -14.11 -24.81 -17.87
N ALA A 169 -12.95 -24.88 -17.19
CA ALA A 169 -11.93 -25.90 -17.44
C ALA A 169 -11.43 -26.55 -16.14
N PRO A 170 -12.30 -27.29 -15.41
CA PRO A 170 -11.98 -27.89 -14.11
C PRO A 170 -10.93 -29.00 -14.17
N ARG A 171 -10.69 -29.56 -15.36
CA ARG A 171 -9.62 -30.55 -15.58
C ARG A 171 -8.24 -29.90 -15.60
N PHE A 172 -8.16 -28.65 -16.04
CA PHE A 172 -6.90 -27.93 -16.23
C PHE A 172 -6.60 -27.00 -15.04
N PHE A 173 -7.60 -26.26 -14.57
CA PHE A 173 -7.46 -25.35 -13.43
C PHE A 173 -8.10 -25.95 -12.18
N LYS A 174 -7.41 -25.80 -11.04
CA LYS A 174 -7.90 -26.22 -9.73
C LYS A 174 -7.72 -25.09 -8.73
N VAL A 175 -8.71 -24.89 -7.87
CA VAL A 175 -8.58 -23.95 -6.76
C VAL A 175 -7.48 -24.47 -5.83
N ALA A 176 -6.54 -23.60 -5.49
CA ALA A 176 -5.52 -23.92 -4.50
C ALA A 176 -6.19 -24.06 -3.11
N ASP A 177 -5.87 -25.13 -2.39
CA ASP A 177 -6.34 -25.36 -1.03
C ASP A 177 -5.74 -24.28 -0.09
N PRO A 178 -6.56 -23.40 0.51
CA PRO A 178 -6.07 -22.27 1.32
C PRO A 178 -5.29 -22.73 2.56
N THR A 179 -5.50 -23.97 3.00
CA THR A 179 -4.83 -24.59 4.16
C THR A 179 -3.47 -25.18 3.82
N LYS A 180 -3.14 -25.34 2.52
CA LYS A 180 -1.89 -25.97 2.07
C LYS A 180 -1.03 -24.98 1.30
N MET A 181 0.15 -24.72 1.84
CA MET A 181 1.16 -23.93 1.13
C MET A 181 1.63 -24.68 -0.12
N SER A 182 1.47 -24.06 -1.29
CA SER A 182 1.99 -24.58 -2.55
C SER A 182 3.51 -24.79 -2.46
N LYS A 183 4.03 -25.83 -3.15
CA LYS A 183 5.47 -26.09 -3.25
C LYS A 183 6.25 -24.83 -3.70
N ARG A 184 5.66 -24.05 -4.62
CA ARG A 184 6.19 -22.76 -5.07
C ARG A 184 6.29 -21.75 -3.93
N LYS A 185 5.20 -21.50 -3.21
CA LYS A 185 5.15 -20.55 -2.09
C LYS A 185 6.09 -20.94 -0.95
N ARG A 186 6.34 -22.24 -0.77
CA ARG A 186 7.33 -22.75 0.19
C ARG A 186 8.78 -22.49 -0.23
N GLN A 187 9.04 -22.34 -1.54
CA GLN A 187 10.37 -22.18 -2.11
C GLN A 187 10.70 -20.72 -2.45
N GLU A 188 9.71 -19.82 -2.40
CA GLU A 188 9.91 -18.38 -2.48
C GLU A 188 10.78 -17.91 -1.30
N ARG A 189 11.91 -17.27 -1.62
CA ARG A 189 12.83 -16.69 -0.65
C ARG A 189 12.63 -15.18 -0.64
N ILE A 190 12.33 -14.64 0.52
CA ILE A 190 12.23 -13.20 0.71
C ILE A 190 13.66 -12.67 0.79
N GLU A 191 14.04 -11.82 -0.16
CA GLU A 191 15.28 -11.05 -0.08
C GLU A 191 14.97 -9.65 0.49
N PRO A 192 15.85 -9.09 1.32
CA PRO A 192 15.70 -7.71 1.73
C PRO A 192 15.87 -6.80 0.51
N LEU A 193 15.27 -5.62 0.60
CA LEU A 193 15.41 -4.62 -0.46
C LEU A 193 16.88 -4.31 -0.74
N TYR A 194 17.19 -4.07 -2.02
CA TYR A 194 18.41 -3.42 -2.45
C TYR A 194 18.67 -2.12 -1.67
N ASP A 195 19.77 -2.09 -0.92
CA ASP A 195 20.30 -0.90 -0.28
C ASP A 195 21.54 -0.44 -1.05
N ARG A 196 21.54 0.81 -1.52
CA ARG A 196 22.67 1.39 -2.28
C ARG A 196 23.94 1.53 -1.43
N TYR A 197 23.80 1.69 -0.12
CA TYR A 197 24.90 2.03 0.78
C TYR A 197 25.58 0.82 1.41
N HIS A 198 24.98 -0.36 1.29
CA HIS A 198 25.52 -1.59 1.84
C HIS A 198 25.77 -2.62 0.76
N GLU A 199 26.87 -3.35 0.88
CA GLU A 199 27.17 -4.42 -0.06
C GLU A 199 26.07 -5.51 -0.04
N PRO A 200 25.74 -6.09 -1.20
CA PRO A 200 24.81 -7.21 -1.28
C PRO A 200 25.16 -8.33 -0.29
N ASN A 201 24.14 -8.82 0.40
CA ASN A 201 24.23 -9.91 1.40
C ASN A 201 25.02 -9.61 2.68
N SER A 202 25.49 -8.37 2.92
CA SER A 202 26.15 -7.96 4.18
C SER A 202 25.28 -8.14 5.44
N TRP A 203 23.95 -8.16 5.26
CA TRP A 203 22.97 -8.45 6.30
C TRP A 203 22.99 -9.92 6.75
N ARG A 204 23.57 -10.84 5.98
CA ARG A 204 23.58 -12.27 6.34
C ARG A 204 24.54 -12.52 7.49
N LEU A 205 24.03 -13.12 8.57
CA LEU A 205 24.84 -13.53 9.73
C LEU A 205 26.02 -14.44 9.35
N SER A 206 25.88 -15.24 8.30
CA SER A 206 26.96 -16.09 7.76
C SER A 206 28.14 -15.28 7.23
N LYS A 207 27.91 -14.07 6.72
CA LYS A 207 28.97 -13.17 6.21
C LYS A 207 29.67 -12.42 7.33
N ARG A 208 29.02 -12.25 8.50
CA ARG A 208 29.58 -11.56 9.68
C ARG A 208 30.47 -12.47 10.55
N ARG A 209 30.43 -13.78 10.33
CA ARG A 209 31.22 -14.79 11.05
C ARG A 209 32.44 -15.29 10.26
N ALA A 210 32.61 -14.80 9.03
CA ALA A 210 33.72 -15.12 8.15
C ALA A 210 34.75 -14.01 8.18
#